data_AF-B5JG27-F1
#
_entry.id   AF-B5JG27-F1
#
_cell.length_a   1.000
_cell.length_b   1.000
_cell.length_c   1.000
_cell.angle_alpha   90.00
_cell.angle_beta   90.00
_cell.angle_gamma   90.00
#
_symmetry.space_group_name_H-M   'P 1'
#
loop_
_entity.id
_entity.type
_entity.pdbx_description
1 polymer ?
#
loop_
_entity_poly.entity_id
_entity_poly.type
_entity_poly.pdbx_seq_one_letter_code
_entity_poly.pdbx_strand_id
1 'polypeptide(L)'
;MGQFQKAPITNIVEDATFDFTMGDADIGIAKLQAALAEQPEAFEAWHALCEIFYSEKRFDEALEAAEKAHALRPDDLFVNTSLSRIWLEKGSKEQAEHFGAQARMASWKEQLTNPDASQSQTDLA
;
A
#
# COMPACT_ATOMS: atom_id res chain seq x y z
N MET A 1 -18.11 32.35 -6.74
CA MET A 1 -16.91 31.66 -6.24
C MET A 1 -16.93 30.25 -6.83
N GLY A 2 -16.03 29.93 -7.76
CA GLY A 2 -15.88 28.57 -8.26
C GLY A 2 -15.31 27.70 -7.15
N GLN A 3 -16.00 26.61 -6.80
CA GLN A 3 -15.41 25.59 -5.95
C GLN A 3 -14.31 24.92 -6.80
N PHE A 4 -13.05 25.25 -6.55
CA PHE A 4 -11.95 24.46 -7.06
C PHE A 4 -12.04 23.11 -6.38
N GLN A 5 -12.63 22.14 -7.06
CA GLN A 5 -12.72 20.78 -6.57
C GLN A 5 -11.29 20.25 -6.47
N LYS A 6 -10.83 20.00 -5.24
CA LYS A 6 -9.51 19.48 -4.96
C LYS A 6 -9.32 18.17 -5.73
N ALA A 7 -8.13 17.97 -6.30
CA ALA A 7 -7.85 16.76 -7.06
C ALA A 7 -8.16 15.52 -6.20
N PRO A 8 -8.83 14.50 -6.76
CA PRO A 8 -9.09 13.27 -6.02
C PRO A 8 -7.76 12.64 -5.61
N ILE A 9 -7.75 11.99 -4.46
CA ILE A 9 -6.52 11.41 -3.91
C ILE A 9 -5.86 10.44 -4.89
N THR A 10 -6.65 9.72 -5.68
CA THR A 10 -6.19 8.80 -6.72
C THR A 10 -5.29 9.48 -7.75
N ASN A 11 -5.64 10.68 -8.21
CA ASN A 11 -4.82 11.41 -9.19
C ASN A 11 -3.48 11.84 -8.57
N ILE A 12 -3.47 12.22 -7.29
CA ILE A 12 -2.23 12.59 -6.61
C ILE A 12 -1.34 11.36 -6.42
N VAL A 13 -1.94 10.21 -6.11
CA VAL A 13 -1.23 8.92 -5.98
C VAL A 13 -0.63 8.49 -7.31
N GLU A 14 -1.37 8.59 -8.41
CA GLU A 14 -0.90 8.29 -9.76
C GLU A 14 0.28 9.19 -10.16
N ASP A 15 0.14 10.51 -9.96
CA ASP A 15 1.16 11.51 -10.27
C ASP A 15 2.43 11.30 -9.42
N ALA A 16 2.28 11.03 -8.13
CA ALA A 16 3.42 10.74 -7.24
C ALA A 16 4.12 9.42 -7.61
N THR A 17 3.35 8.40 -7.97
CA THR A 17 3.91 7.12 -8.45
C THR A 17 4.65 7.31 -9.76
N PHE A 18 4.12 8.14 -10.66
CA PHE A 18 4.78 8.49 -11.90
C PHE A 18 6.14 9.17 -11.66
N ASP A 19 6.19 10.21 -10.81
CA ASP A 19 7.46 10.86 -10.44
C ASP A 19 8.48 9.85 -9.89
N PHE A 20 8.05 8.97 -8.99
CA PHE A 20 8.90 7.90 -8.46
C PHE A 20 9.48 7.01 -9.57
N THR A 21 8.64 6.56 -10.52
CA THR A 21 9.12 5.73 -11.64
C THR A 21 10.09 6.46 -12.57
N MET A 22 10.04 7.80 -12.60
CA MET A 22 10.97 8.65 -13.34
C MET A 22 12.30 8.90 -12.61
N GLY A 23 12.44 8.39 -11.37
CA GLY A 23 13.61 8.58 -10.52
C GLY A 23 13.49 9.76 -9.54
N ASP A 24 12.35 10.46 -9.55
CA ASP A 24 12.08 11.63 -8.71
C ASP A 24 11.33 11.23 -7.42
N ALA A 25 11.85 10.25 -6.70
CA ALA A 25 11.21 9.66 -5.51
C ALA A 25 10.82 10.72 -4.46
N ASP A 26 11.71 11.68 -4.19
CA ASP A 26 11.44 12.76 -3.22
C ASP A 26 10.28 13.66 -3.63
N ILE A 27 10.07 13.89 -4.93
CA ILE A 27 8.93 14.67 -5.43
C ILE A 27 7.63 13.92 -5.17
N GLY A 28 7.59 12.62 -5.51
CA GLY A 28 6.44 11.76 -5.25
C GLY A 28 6.08 11.69 -3.76
N ILE A 29 7.09 11.50 -2.90
CA ILE A 29 6.90 11.50 -1.44
C ILE A 29 6.31 12.83 -0.96
N ALA A 30 6.86 13.96 -1.41
CA ALA A 30 6.38 15.29 -1.00
C ALA A 30 4.92 15.52 -1.41
N LYS A 31 4.52 15.11 -2.63
CA LYS A 31 3.13 15.18 -3.10
C LYS A 31 2.19 14.37 -2.20
N LEU A 32 2.57 13.13 -1.86
CA LEU A 32 1.76 12.26 -1.01
C LEU A 32 1.65 12.80 0.42
N GLN A 33 2.75 13.28 1.01
CA GLN A 33 2.74 13.87 2.35
C GLN A 33 1.84 15.12 2.41
N ALA A 34 1.91 16.00 1.40
CA ALA A 34 1.04 17.16 1.30
C ALA A 34 -0.45 16.76 1.17
N ALA A 35 -0.74 15.69 0.43
CA ALA A 35 -2.09 15.17 0.32
C ALA A 35 -2.61 14.60 1.65
N LEU A 36 -1.76 13.86 2.37
CA LEU A 36 -2.07 13.23 3.65
C LEU A 36 -2.21 14.22 4.81
N ALA A 37 -1.54 15.37 4.75
CA ALA A 37 -1.75 16.47 5.70
C ALA A 37 -3.22 16.97 5.68
N GLU A 38 -3.90 16.79 4.55
CA GLU A 38 -5.26 17.25 4.34
C GLU A 38 -6.29 16.12 4.34
N GLN A 39 -5.88 14.92 3.93
CA GLN A 39 -6.70 13.71 3.88
C GLN A 39 -5.97 12.58 4.62
N PRO A 40 -5.90 12.62 5.96
CA PRO A 40 -5.12 11.67 6.74
C PRO A 40 -5.67 10.24 6.71
N GLU A 41 -6.92 10.06 6.26
CA GLU A 41 -7.59 8.76 6.13
C GLU A 41 -7.53 8.19 4.70
N ALA A 42 -6.70 8.77 3.84
CA ALA A 42 -6.48 8.28 2.49
C ALA A 42 -5.59 7.03 2.48
N PHE A 43 -6.23 5.85 2.46
CA PHE A 43 -5.54 4.56 2.40
C PHE A 43 -4.57 4.48 1.20
N GLU A 44 -5.03 4.88 0.02
CA GLU A 44 -4.27 4.77 -1.24
C GLU A 44 -2.96 5.57 -1.17
N ALA A 45 -2.98 6.72 -0.50
CA ALA A 45 -1.79 7.57 -0.33
C ALA A 45 -0.80 7.01 0.70
N TRP A 46 -1.28 6.47 1.82
CA TRP A 46 -0.42 5.78 2.78
C TRP A 46 0.22 4.53 2.18
N HIS A 47 -0.55 3.75 1.43
CA HIS A 47 -0.03 2.56 0.74
C HIS A 47 1.02 2.94 -0.32
N ALA A 48 0.79 3.99 -1.11
CA ALA A 48 1.77 4.49 -2.07
C ALA A 48 3.07 4.98 -1.39
N LEU A 49 2.98 5.72 -0.28
CA LEU A 49 4.17 6.11 0.49
C LEU A 49 4.96 4.90 0.99
N CYS A 50 4.26 3.89 1.50
CA CYS A 50 4.88 2.64 1.93
C CYS A 50 5.70 1.99 0.81
N GLU A 51 5.11 1.80 -0.39
CA GLU A 51 5.81 1.14 -1.49
C GLU A 51 7.00 1.95 -2.01
N ILE A 52 6.88 3.28 -2.05
CA ILE A 52 8.00 4.16 -2.44
C ILE A 52 9.13 4.08 -1.41
N PHE A 53 8.84 4.25 -0.11
CA PHE A 53 9.86 4.14 0.93
C PHE A 53 10.50 2.76 0.98
N TYR A 54 9.72 1.69 0.79
CA TYR A 54 10.26 0.33 0.73
C TYR A 54 11.24 0.18 -0.45
N SER A 55 10.88 0.69 -1.61
CA SER A 55 11.73 0.64 -2.82
C SER A 55 13.04 1.42 -2.62
N GLU A 56 12.98 2.55 -1.92
CA GLU A 56 14.14 3.35 -1.52
C GLU A 56 14.92 2.76 -0.33
N LYS A 57 14.52 1.58 0.16
CA LYS A 57 15.10 0.89 1.34
C LYS A 57 15.03 1.71 2.64
N ARG A 58 14.11 2.67 2.71
CA ARG A 58 13.79 3.49 3.88
C ARG A 58 12.77 2.74 4.75
N PHE A 59 13.21 1.60 5.29
CA PHE A 59 12.30 0.62 5.90
C PHE A 59 11.58 1.10 7.16
N ASP A 60 12.15 2.05 7.91
CA ASP A 60 11.48 2.65 9.06
C ASP A 60 10.28 3.51 8.62
N GLU A 61 10.47 4.37 7.62
CA GLU A 61 9.40 5.22 7.09
C GLU A 61 8.36 4.39 6.31
N ALA A 62 8.80 3.34 5.62
CA ALA A 62 7.90 2.37 5.00
C ALA A 62 7.01 1.70 6.05
N LEU A 63 7.58 1.31 7.20
CA LEU A 63 6.82 0.71 8.30
C LEU A 63 5.77 1.68 8.83
N GLU A 64 6.16 2.93 9.12
CA GLU A 64 5.22 3.95 9.61
C GLU A 64 4.06 4.17 8.64
N ALA A 65 4.34 4.29 7.33
CA ALA A 65 3.31 4.44 6.31
C ALA A 65 2.40 3.20 6.21
N ALA A 66 2.99 1.99 6.26
CA ALA A 66 2.25 0.73 6.22
C ALA A 66 1.34 0.56 7.44
N GLU A 67 1.80 0.93 8.65
CA GLU A 67 1.00 0.91 9.87
C GLU A 67 -0.19 1.86 9.80
N LYS A 68 -0.01 3.05 9.20
CA LYS A 68 -1.12 3.98 8.95
C LYS A 68 -2.14 3.40 7.96
N ALA A 69 -1.68 2.82 6.85
CA ALA A 69 -2.58 2.15 5.91
C ALA A 69 -3.31 0.96 6.55
N HIS A 70 -2.62 0.16 7.37
CA HIS A 70 -3.19 -0.99 8.06
C HIS A 70 -4.21 -0.58 9.12
N ALA A 71 -4.01 0.53 9.82
CA ALA A 71 -5.00 1.07 10.75
C ALA A 71 -6.32 1.44 10.06
N LEU A 72 -6.28 1.83 8.77
CA LEU A 72 -7.47 2.15 7.97
C LEU A 72 -8.14 0.90 7.40
N ARG A 73 -7.35 -0.08 6.94
CA ARG A 73 -7.82 -1.33 6.35
C ARG A 73 -6.98 -2.52 6.84
N PRO A 74 -7.29 -3.08 8.04
CA PRO A 74 -6.46 -4.12 8.65
C PRO A 74 -6.54 -5.47 7.92
N ASP A 75 -7.65 -5.74 7.23
CA ASP A 75 -7.85 -6.96 6.43
C ASP A 75 -7.36 -6.81 4.98
N ASP A 76 -6.72 -5.68 4.61
CA ASP A 76 -6.25 -5.47 3.24
C ASP A 76 -5.06 -6.37 2.88
N LEU A 77 -5.16 -7.06 1.73
CA LEU A 77 -4.14 -8.00 1.28
C LEU A 77 -2.79 -7.31 1.01
N PHE A 78 -2.82 -6.13 0.38
CA PHE A 78 -1.61 -5.44 -0.06
C PHE A 78 -0.84 -4.91 1.14
N VAL A 79 -1.51 -4.24 2.07
CA VAL A 79 -0.81 -3.67 3.24
C VAL A 79 -0.20 -4.75 4.15
N ASN A 80 -0.89 -5.88 4.33
CA ASN A 80 -0.37 -7.01 5.09
C ASN A 80 0.84 -7.67 4.40
N THR A 81 0.84 -7.68 3.07
CA THR A 81 2.00 -8.14 2.29
C THR A 81 3.18 -7.16 2.45
N SER A 82 2.95 -5.85 2.39
CA SER A 82 3.99 -4.84 2.57
C SER A 82 4.58 -4.87 3.98
N LEU A 83 3.75 -4.96 5.03
CA LEU A 83 4.21 -5.13 6.41
C LEU A 83 5.07 -6.40 6.56
N SER A 84 4.64 -7.52 5.97
CA SER A 84 5.43 -8.75 6.00
C SER A 84 6.82 -8.56 5.37
N ARG A 85 6.88 -7.94 4.19
CA ARG A 85 8.14 -7.64 3.47
C ARG A 85 9.04 -6.70 4.28
N ILE A 86 8.48 -5.62 4.83
CA ILE A 86 9.22 -4.64 5.64
C ILE A 86 9.84 -5.32 6.86
N TRP A 87 9.11 -6.18 7.56
CA TRP A 87 9.63 -6.87 8.74
C TRP A 87 10.72 -7.90 8.40
N LEU A 88 10.68 -8.52 7.22
CA LEU A 88 11.80 -9.36 6.74
C LEU A 88 13.06 -8.52 6.54
N GLU A 89 12.96 -7.37 5.86
CA GLU A 89 14.10 -6.47 5.64
C GLU A 89 14.67 -5.94 6.96
N LYS A 90 13.80 -5.71 7.96
CA LYS A 90 14.20 -5.32 9.33
C LYS A 90 14.71 -6.49 10.20
N GLY A 91 14.68 -7.73 9.70
CA GLY A 91 15.19 -8.92 10.38
C GLY A 91 14.25 -9.54 11.43
N SER A 92 13.00 -9.07 11.55
CA SER A 92 12.03 -9.63 12.49
C SER A 92 11.14 -10.66 11.80
N LYS A 93 11.59 -11.92 11.79
CA LYS A 93 10.87 -13.03 11.15
C LYS A 93 9.50 -13.29 11.78
N GLU A 94 9.36 -13.12 13.09
CA GLU A 94 8.09 -13.32 13.80
C GLU A 94 7.00 -12.35 13.30
N GLN A 95 7.33 -11.07 13.21
CA GLN A 95 6.40 -10.05 12.70
C GLN A 95 6.11 -10.28 11.21
N ALA A 96 7.12 -10.65 10.42
CA ALA A 96 6.93 -10.98 9.02
C ALA A 96 5.93 -12.13 8.82
N GLU A 97 6.06 -13.21 9.61
CA GLU A 97 5.16 -14.36 9.57
C GLU A 97 3.73 -14.01 10.02
N HIS A 98 3.60 -13.14 11.02
CA HIS A 98 2.31 -12.63 11.50
C HIS A 98 1.53 -11.94 10.37
N PHE A 99 2.10 -10.90 9.75
CA PHE A 99 1.44 -10.17 8.68
C PHE A 99 1.29 -11.01 7.39
N GLY A 100 2.26 -11.89 7.10
CA GLY A 100 2.16 -12.84 6.00
C GLY A 100 1.04 -13.88 6.18
N ALA A 101 0.68 -14.22 7.43
CA ALA A 101 -0.50 -15.04 7.71
C ALA A 101 -1.81 -14.26 7.46
N GLN A 102 -1.88 -13.00 7.89
CA GLN A 102 -3.03 -12.13 7.63
C GLN A 102 -3.27 -11.90 6.14
N ALA A 103 -2.21 -11.66 5.36
CA ALA A 103 -2.30 -11.54 3.90
C ALA A 103 -2.89 -12.80 3.26
N ARG A 104 -2.41 -13.99 3.64
CA ARG A 104 -2.97 -15.27 3.13
C ARG A 104 -4.44 -15.46 3.50
N MET A 105 -4.83 -15.07 4.72
CA MET A 105 -6.22 -15.12 5.14
C MET A 105 -7.10 -14.15 4.34
N ALA A 106 -6.63 -12.92 4.09
CA ALA A 106 -7.33 -11.93 3.27
C ALA A 106 -7.54 -12.43 1.83
N SER A 107 -6.48 -12.96 1.20
CA SER A 107 -6.57 -13.55 -0.15
C SER A 107 -7.60 -14.68 -0.23
N TRP A 108 -7.67 -15.54 0.80
CA TRP A 108 -8.67 -16.61 0.83
C TRP A 108 -10.09 -16.07 0.98
N LYS A 109 -10.31 -15.07 1.85
CA LYS A 109 -11.63 -14.42 2.00
C LYS A 109 -12.10 -13.79 0.68
N GLU A 110 -11.19 -13.17 -0.08
CA GLU A 110 -11.52 -12.56 -1.38
C GLU A 110 -11.98 -13.61 -2.40
N GLN A 111 -11.27 -14.73 -2.51
CA GLN A 111 -11.65 -15.85 -3.40
C GLN A 111 -13.01 -16.45 -3.06
N LEU A 112 -13.36 -16.57 -1.77
CA LEU A 112 -14.67 -17.06 -1.35
C LEU A 112 -15.81 -16.09 -1.70
N THR A 113 -15.51 -14.79 -1.72
CA THR A 113 -16.48 -13.75 -2.03
C THR A 113 -16.64 -13.58 -3.55
N ASN A 114 -15.57 -13.84 -4.33
CA ASN A 114 -15.54 -13.83 -5.79
C ASN A 114 -15.09 -15.18 -6.38
N PRO A 115 -15.97 -16.21 -6.39
CA PRO A 115 -15.61 -17.57 -6.81
C PRO A 115 -15.20 -17.73 -8.28
N ASP A 116 -15.51 -16.75 -9.15
CA ASP A 116 -15.12 -16.74 -10.58
C ASP A 116 -13.61 -16.50 -10.78
N ALA A 117 -12.95 -15.80 -9.85
CA ALA A 117 -11.51 -15.49 -9.95
C ALA A 117 -10.64 -16.75 -9.79
N SER A 118 -11.12 -17.75 -9.06
CA SER A 118 -10.40 -19.00 -8.77
C SER A 118 -10.48 -20.06 -9.88
N GLN A 119 -11.44 -19.98 -10.81
CA GLN A 119 -11.60 -21.01 -11.86
C GLN A 119 -10.74 -20.78 -13.11
N SER A 120 -10.13 -19.60 -13.28
CA SER A 120 -9.35 -19.28 -14.48
C SER A 120 -7.93 -19.88 -14.51
N GLN A 121 -7.50 -20.61 -13.48
CA GLN A 121 -6.13 -21.14 -13.37
C GLN A 121 -6.04 -22.67 -13.41
N THR A 122 -7.16 -23.39 -13.49
CA THR A 122 -7.18 -24.88 -13.44
C THR A 122 -7.53 -25.55 -14.77
N ASP A 123 -7.94 -24.79 -15.79
CA ASP A 123 -8.32 -25.32 -17.13
C ASP A 123 -7.25 -25.08 -18.22
N LEU A 124 -5.96 -25.16 -17.86
CA LEU A 124 -4.86 -25.30 -18.83
C LEU A 124 -3.96 -26.49 -18.43
N ALA A 125 -4.47 -27.71 -18.65
CA ALA A 125 -3.70 -28.95 -18.61
C ALA A 125 -4.06 -29.82 -19.82
#